data_AF-A0A9D6PB26-F1
#
_entry.id   AF-A0A9D6PB26-F1
#
_cell.length_a   1.000
_cell.length_b   1.000
_cell.length_c   1.000
_cell.angle_alpha   90.00
_cell.angle_beta   90.00
_cell.angle_gamma   90.00
#
_symmetry.space_group_name_H-M   'P 1'
#
loop_
_entity.id
_entity.type
_entity.pdbx_description
1 polymer ?
#
loop_
_entity_poly.entity_id
_entity_poly.type
_entity_poly.pdbx_seq_one_letter_code
_entity_poly.pdbx_strand_id
1 'polypeptide(L)'
;MRVEQRDSNQGTPQNLVLAERIAVFRYYLEQDMINTPWNPTSWQRVYDERLSLNPQLTPYREFFDQALIRVQQANEDLERAWRRRCGPKKQPKTEEDCQLEKTYGFSAQNLYTDIFGLRPRGEPEAIKGAISLRFVVDAADFQKICQNLGKGTTTRALYIRLDNFKFGVLVVNKQTPTAEIEDSINHEFEHAKNFVIGDSRVHVLSSEKSKTSSAITDRMLKRELQDPSEMLEGKNELLASFTFLLNLLEKNPNWPKEEMLDQVKQVCLRIAYNLSTSEEYDFLGKNASEVAKKRYIATIFKGAQAFLDLLGLYIHGNDPSIATRISINVLEQFPITYWPAAVRLIMKKHGVS
;
A
#
# COMPACT_ATOMS: atom_id res chain seq x y z
N MET A 1 -35.14 33.86 22.86
CA MET A 1 -33.94 33.00 22.87
C MET A 1 -34.29 31.74 22.07
N ARG A 2 -33.93 31.68 20.79
CA ARG A 2 -34.11 30.48 19.96
C ARG A 2 -32.80 29.71 20.04
N VAL A 3 -32.87 28.50 20.55
CA VAL A 3 -31.77 27.53 20.49
C VAL A 3 -31.78 26.99 19.05
N GLU A 4 -30.82 27.44 18.25
CA GLU A 4 -30.54 26.80 16.96
C GLU A 4 -30.02 25.38 17.24
N GLN A 5 -30.86 24.38 16.92
CA GLN A 5 -30.40 23.01 16.75
C GLN A 5 -29.40 23.00 15.60
N ARG A 6 -28.10 22.90 15.94
CA ARG A 6 -27.08 22.52 14.97
C ARG A 6 -27.33 21.07 14.57
N ASP A 7 -27.71 20.88 13.32
CA ASP A 7 -27.67 19.58 12.63
C ASP A 7 -26.25 19.00 12.68
N SER A 8 -25.96 18.20 13.69
CA SER A 8 -24.64 17.57 13.89
C SER A 8 -24.56 16.13 13.36
N ASN A 9 -25.49 15.67 12.53
CA ASN A 9 -25.59 14.25 12.16
C ASN A 9 -25.60 13.91 10.65
N GLN A 10 -25.42 14.86 9.74
CA GLN A 10 -25.52 14.56 8.29
C GLN A 10 -24.19 14.16 7.59
N GLY A 11 -23.03 14.21 8.28
CA GLY A 11 -21.72 13.97 7.65
C GLY A 11 -21.21 12.52 7.66
N THR A 12 -21.80 11.63 8.46
CA THR A 12 -21.22 10.31 8.75
C THR A 12 -21.62 9.22 7.72
N PRO A 13 -22.89 9.11 7.29
CA PRO A 13 -23.29 8.07 6.33
C PRO A 13 -22.74 8.29 4.92
N GLN A 14 -22.73 9.54 4.43
CA GLN A 14 -22.25 9.87 3.08
C GLN A 14 -20.75 9.62 2.92
N ASN A 15 -19.95 9.92 3.94
CA ASN A 15 -18.49 9.72 3.91
C ASN A 15 -18.10 8.22 3.90
N LEU A 16 -18.92 7.35 4.48
CA LEU A 16 -18.68 5.90 4.48
C LEU A 16 -19.05 5.28 3.14
N VAL A 17 -20.22 5.67 2.60
CA VAL A 17 -20.64 5.28 1.24
C VAL A 17 -19.60 5.72 0.22
N LEU A 18 -19.02 6.90 0.40
CA LEU A 18 -17.92 7.37 -0.42
C LEU A 18 -16.65 6.52 -0.28
N ALA A 19 -16.21 6.21 0.95
CA ALA A 19 -15.01 5.40 1.16
C ALA A 19 -15.14 4.00 0.54
N GLU A 20 -16.29 3.36 0.67
CA GLU A 20 -16.59 2.08 0.00
C GLU A 20 -16.53 2.23 -1.53
N ARG A 21 -17.14 3.29 -2.08
CA ARG A 21 -17.11 3.56 -3.54
C ARG A 21 -15.70 3.83 -4.05
N ILE A 22 -14.90 4.61 -3.33
CA ILE A 22 -13.49 4.86 -3.66
C ILE A 22 -12.69 3.56 -3.60
N ALA A 23 -12.92 2.71 -2.60
CA ALA A 23 -12.21 1.45 -2.44
C ALA A 23 -12.50 0.46 -3.59
N VAL A 24 -13.77 0.37 -3.99
CA VAL A 24 -14.21 -0.44 -5.14
C VAL A 24 -13.66 0.12 -6.45
N PHE A 25 -13.77 1.43 -6.67
CA PHE A 25 -13.19 2.10 -7.85
C PHE A 25 -11.70 1.82 -7.98
N ARG A 26 -10.95 1.97 -6.87
CA ARG A 26 -9.51 1.74 -6.85
C ARG A 26 -9.16 0.29 -7.18
N TYR A 27 -9.90 -0.68 -6.65
CA TYR A 27 -9.67 -2.08 -6.98
C TYR A 27 -9.74 -2.30 -8.50
N TYR A 28 -10.82 -1.86 -9.15
CA TYR A 28 -10.97 -2.05 -10.60
C TYR A 28 -10.00 -1.21 -11.43
N LEU A 29 -9.64 -0.01 -10.97
CA LEU A 29 -8.61 0.79 -11.61
C LEU A 29 -7.25 0.08 -11.56
N GLU A 30 -6.85 -0.45 -10.40
CA GLU A 30 -5.60 -1.19 -10.24
C GLU A 30 -5.56 -2.43 -11.15
N GLN A 31 -6.66 -3.17 -11.26
CA GLN A 31 -6.77 -4.34 -12.14
C GLN A 31 -6.59 -3.98 -13.61
N ASP A 32 -7.25 -2.93 -14.08
CA ASP A 32 -7.12 -2.50 -15.48
C ASP A 32 -5.72 -1.98 -15.79
N MET A 33 -5.13 -1.27 -14.84
CA MET A 33 -3.78 -0.75 -14.95
C MET A 33 -2.74 -1.87 -15.04
N ILE A 34 -2.90 -2.96 -14.29
CA ILE A 34 -2.03 -4.15 -14.38
C ILE A 34 -2.05 -4.76 -15.79
N ASN A 35 -3.22 -4.74 -16.45
CA ASN A 35 -3.40 -5.27 -17.80
C ASN A 35 -3.05 -4.28 -18.92
N THR A 36 -2.64 -3.06 -18.57
CA THR A 36 -2.39 -1.99 -19.54
C THR A 36 -0.89 -1.70 -19.64
N PRO A 37 -0.33 -1.63 -20.86
CA PRO A 37 1.08 -1.28 -21.05
C PRO A 37 1.44 0.00 -20.30
N TRP A 38 2.59 -0.03 -19.62
CA TRP A 38 3.03 1.08 -18.79
C TRP A 38 3.48 2.27 -19.64
N ASN A 39 2.53 3.11 -20.05
CA ASN A 39 2.80 4.42 -20.61
C ASN A 39 1.75 5.45 -20.12
N PRO A 40 2.13 6.73 -19.95
CA PRO A 40 1.25 7.73 -19.36
C PRO A 40 -0.10 7.89 -20.08
N THR A 41 -0.11 7.81 -21.40
CA THR A 41 -1.32 8.01 -22.23
C THR A 41 -2.31 6.87 -22.05
N SER A 42 -1.85 5.60 -22.08
CA SER A 42 -2.72 4.44 -21.88
C SER A 42 -3.29 4.42 -20.46
N TRP A 43 -2.49 4.78 -19.46
CA TRP A 43 -2.90 4.84 -18.06
C TRP A 43 -3.91 5.96 -17.79
N GLN A 44 -3.71 7.13 -18.38
CA GLN A 44 -4.68 8.23 -18.34
C GLN A 44 -6.01 7.81 -18.97
N ARG A 45 -5.98 7.12 -20.11
CA ARG A 45 -7.18 6.62 -20.77
C ARG A 45 -7.95 5.64 -19.88
N VAL A 46 -7.27 4.65 -19.30
CA VAL A 46 -7.89 3.69 -18.36
C VAL A 46 -8.51 4.41 -17.17
N TYR A 47 -7.82 5.41 -16.64
CA TYR A 47 -8.32 6.23 -15.55
C TYR A 47 -9.60 6.99 -15.94
N ASP A 48 -9.58 7.68 -17.08
CA ASP A 48 -10.74 8.44 -17.58
C ASP A 48 -11.94 7.51 -17.89
N GLU A 49 -11.68 6.35 -18.50
CA GLU A 49 -12.70 5.31 -18.75
C GLU A 49 -13.32 4.82 -17.44
N ARG A 50 -12.50 4.47 -16.44
CA ARG A 50 -13.00 4.02 -15.13
C ARG A 50 -13.77 5.10 -14.39
N LEU A 51 -13.34 6.35 -14.48
CA LEU A 51 -14.04 7.48 -13.87
C LEU A 51 -15.40 7.71 -14.55
N SER A 52 -15.46 7.55 -15.88
CA SER A 52 -16.72 7.65 -16.64
C SER A 52 -17.75 6.60 -16.23
N LEU A 53 -17.30 5.39 -15.87
CA LEU A 53 -18.13 4.32 -15.32
C LEU A 53 -18.57 4.58 -13.87
N ASN A 54 -17.96 5.55 -13.19
CA ASN A 54 -18.23 5.92 -11.81
C ASN A 54 -18.49 7.43 -11.67
N PRO A 55 -19.51 7.98 -12.33
CA PRO A 55 -19.75 9.43 -12.38
C PRO A 55 -19.92 10.05 -10.98
N GLN A 56 -20.41 9.28 -10.01
CA GLN A 56 -20.49 9.69 -8.60
C GLN A 56 -19.14 10.05 -7.96
N LEU A 57 -18.03 9.60 -8.54
CA LEU A 57 -16.67 9.90 -8.08
C LEU A 57 -16.02 11.07 -8.83
N THR A 58 -16.69 11.63 -9.85
CA THR A 58 -16.18 12.80 -10.61
C THR A 58 -15.82 13.99 -9.71
N PRO A 59 -16.56 14.32 -8.63
CA PRO A 59 -16.15 15.39 -7.71
C PRO A 59 -14.80 15.17 -7.01
N TYR A 60 -14.24 13.96 -7.06
CA TYR A 60 -12.95 13.58 -6.46
C TYR A 60 -11.85 13.42 -7.51
N ARG A 61 -12.10 13.78 -8.76
CA ARG A 61 -11.17 13.63 -9.88
C ARG A 61 -9.79 14.22 -9.58
N GLU A 62 -9.74 15.45 -9.07
CA GLU A 62 -8.48 16.15 -8.78
C GLU A 62 -7.54 15.33 -7.88
N PHE A 63 -8.09 14.65 -6.87
CA PHE A 63 -7.31 13.82 -5.97
C PHE A 63 -6.69 12.61 -6.67
N PHE A 64 -7.47 11.95 -7.52
CA PHE A 64 -7.01 10.80 -8.28
C PHE A 64 -6.04 11.21 -9.40
N ASP A 65 -6.26 12.36 -10.05
CA ASP A 65 -5.35 12.94 -11.04
C ASP A 65 -3.97 13.19 -10.41
N GLN A 66 -3.92 13.69 -9.17
CA GLN A 66 -2.66 13.87 -8.44
C GLN A 66 -1.95 12.56 -8.11
N ALA A 67 -2.70 11.52 -7.72
CA ALA A 67 -2.13 10.19 -7.53
C ALA A 67 -1.53 9.66 -8.85
N LEU A 68 -2.25 9.85 -9.97
CA LEU A 68 -1.78 9.45 -11.30
C LEU A 68 -0.52 10.20 -11.73
N ILE A 69 -0.46 11.52 -11.52
CA ILE A 69 0.73 12.33 -11.80
C ILE A 69 1.95 11.81 -11.03
N ARG A 70 1.79 11.45 -9.75
CA ARG A 70 2.89 10.90 -8.96
C ARG A 70 3.36 9.54 -9.45
N VAL A 71 2.42 8.69 -9.82
CA VAL A 71 2.74 7.39 -10.40
C VAL A 71 3.49 7.56 -11.72
N GLN A 72 3.09 8.52 -12.56
CA GLN A 72 3.81 8.88 -13.79
C GLN A 72 5.21 9.39 -13.49
N GLN A 73 5.38 10.32 -12.55
CA GLN A 73 6.70 10.84 -12.15
C GLN A 73 7.62 9.75 -11.59
N ALA A 74 7.10 8.88 -10.71
CA ALA A 74 7.83 7.74 -10.16
C ALA A 74 8.34 6.82 -11.29
N ASN A 75 7.48 6.53 -12.27
CA ASN A 75 7.89 5.74 -13.42
C ASN A 75 8.90 6.45 -14.31
N GLU A 76 8.73 7.74 -14.60
CA GLU A 76 9.69 8.49 -15.42
C GLU A 76 11.08 8.51 -14.79
N ASP A 77 11.15 8.67 -13.46
CA ASP A 77 12.41 8.59 -12.71
C ASP A 77 12.99 7.17 -12.74
N LEU A 78 12.16 6.14 -12.63
CA LEU A 78 12.55 4.74 -12.75
C LEU A 78 13.10 4.42 -14.15
N GLU A 79 12.40 4.86 -15.20
CA GLU A 79 12.84 4.75 -16.60
C GLU A 79 14.18 5.45 -16.82
N ARG A 80 14.35 6.65 -16.26
CA ARG A 80 15.60 7.41 -16.37
C ARG A 80 16.75 6.67 -15.70
N ALA A 81 16.54 6.15 -14.49
CA ALA A 81 17.54 5.36 -13.77
C ALA A 81 17.89 4.07 -14.54
N TRP A 82 16.88 3.36 -15.05
CA TRP A 82 17.05 2.12 -15.81
C TRP A 82 17.80 2.34 -17.13
N ARG A 83 17.34 3.26 -17.98
CA ARG A 83 17.94 3.51 -19.31
C ARG A 83 19.38 3.97 -19.24
N ARG A 84 19.76 4.71 -18.18
CA ARG A 84 21.14 5.15 -17.96
C ARG A 84 22.13 3.98 -17.92
N ARG A 85 21.70 2.79 -17.46
CA ARG A 85 22.57 1.63 -17.21
C ARG A 85 22.25 0.38 -18.04
N CYS A 86 21.01 0.25 -18.49
CA CYS A 86 20.52 -0.88 -19.28
C CYS A 86 20.36 -0.55 -20.77
N GLY A 87 20.49 0.73 -21.15
CA GLY A 87 20.31 1.21 -22.51
C GLY A 87 18.83 1.40 -22.90
N PRO A 88 18.57 2.09 -24.04
CA PRO A 88 17.22 2.23 -24.57
C PRO A 88 16.74 0.90 -25.18
N LYS A 89 15.52 0.46 -24.84
CA LYS A 89 14.80 -0.57 -25.60
C LYS A 89 13.75 0.04 -26.52
N LYS A 90 13.42 -0.69 -27.59
CA LYS A 90 12.26 -0.40 -28.44
C LYS A 90 11.00 -0.48 -27.58
N GLN A 91 10.03 0.41 -27.84
CA GLN A 91 8.72 0.35 -27.19
C GLN A 91 8.14 -1.06 -27.35
N PRO A 92 7.57 -1.65 -26.27
CA PRO A 92 6.89 -2.93 -26.35
C PRO A 92 5.78 -2.84 -27.41
N LYS A 93 5.73 -3.84 -28.31
CA LYS A 93 4.82 -3.83 -29.46
C LYS A 93 3.54 -4.62 -29.19
N THR A 94 3.55 -5.48 -28.18
CA THR A 94 2.43 -6.36 -27.81
C THR A 94 2.19 -6.34 -26.29
N GLU A 95 1.01 -6.80 -25.86
CA GLU A 95 0.71 -7.03 -24.43
C GLU A 95 1.63 -8.09 -23.80
N GLU A 96 2.07 -9.09 -24.57
CA GLU A 96 3.06 -10.09 -24.13
C GLU A 96 4.46 -9.50 -23.87
N ASP A 97 4.81 -8.38 -24.51
CA ASP A 97 6.07 -7.65 -24.26
C ASP A 97 6.05 -6.85 -22.94
N CYS A 98 4.92 -6.79 -22.23
CA CYS A 98 4.80 -6.10 -20.93
C CYS A 98 5.35 -6.92 -19.74
N GLN A 99 6.19 -7.93 -20.00
CA GLN A 99 6.89 -8.65 -18.94
C GLN A 99 7.84 -7.72 -18.16
N LEU A 100 7.94 -7.93 -16.84
CA LEU A 100 8.88 -7.22 -15.97
C LEU A 100 10.29 -7.24 -16.58
N GLU A 101 10.87 -6.07 -16.83
CA GLU A 101 12.19 -5.99 -17.42
C GLU A 101 13.25 -6.42 -16.40
N LYS A 102 14.11 -7.36 -16.79
CA LYS A 102 15.18 -7.87 -15.95
C LYS A 102 16.55 -7.55 -16.53
N THR A 103 17.53 -7.31 -15.67
CA THR A 103 18.92 -7.17 -16.05
C THR A 103 19.83 -7.85 -15.03
N TYR A 104 21.01 -8.26 -15.50
CA TYR A 104 22.01 -9.04 -14.77
C TYR A 104 23.42 -8.50 -15.04
N GLY A 105 24.42 -9.05 -14.35
CA GLY A 105 25.83 -8.75 -14.62
C GLY A 105 26.17 -7.26 -14.48
N PHE A 106 26.98 -6.73 -15.40
CA PHE A 106 27.52 -5.37 -15.29
C PHE A 106 26.46 -4.27 -15.19
N SER A 107 25.35 -4.38 -15.94
CA SER A 107 24.26 -3.40 -15.87
C SER A 107 23.55 -3.43 -14.51
N ALA A 108 23.26 -4.63 -13.97
CA ALA A 108 22.67 -4.76 -12.64
C ALA A 108 23.60 -4.27 -11.52
N GLN A 109 24.90 -4.57 -11.62
CA GLN A 109 25.90 -4.12 -10.66
C GLN A 109 26.03 -2.59 -10.64
N ASN A 110 26.07 -1.95 -11.81
CA ASN A 110 26.12 -0.49 -11.89
C ASN A 110 24.84 0.16 -11.36
N LEU A 111 23.68 -0.41 -11.67
CA LEU A 111 22.41 0.09 -11.15
C LEU A 111 22.36 -0.04 -9.62
N TYR A 112 22.81 -1.18 -9.07
CA TYR A 112 22.96 -1.38 -7.62
C TYR A 112 23.89 -0.31 -7.02
N THR A 113 25.05 -0.06 -7.63
CA THR A 113 26.01 0.94 -7.12
C THR A 113 25.47 2.37 -7.20
N ASP A 114 24.73 2.73 -8.23
CA ASP A 114 24.09 4.04 -8.33
C ASP A 114 23.02 4.24 -7.25
N ILE A 115 22.25 3.19 -6.96
CA ILE A 115 21.14 3.24 -6.00
C ILE A 115 21.66 3.25 -4.55
N PHE A 116 22.61 2.37 -4.22
CA PHE A 116 23.07 2.19 -2.84
C PHE A 116 24.38 2.91 -2.51
N GLY A 117 25.09 3.44 -3.50
CA GLY A 117 26.43 4.03 -3.31
C GLY A 117 27.50 3.00 -2.93
N LEU A 118 27.24 1.71 -3.17
CA LEU A 118 28.10 0.59 -2.75
C LEU A 118 28.34 -0.35 -3.91
N ARG A 119 29.55 -0.92 -4.00
CA ARG A 119 29.78 -2.05 -4.90
C ARG A 119 29.17 -3.33 -4.31
N PRO A 120 28.39 -4.11 -5.08
CA PRO A 120 27.92 -5.40 -4.64
C PRO A 120 29.10 -6.37 -4.54
N ARG A 121 29.06 -7.29 -3.57
CA ARG A 121 30.02 -8.40 -3.48
C ARG A 121 29.59 -9.56 -4.37
N GLY A 122 28.27 -9.76 -4.50
CA GLY A 122 27.65 -10.78 -5.31
C GLY A 122 27.27 -10.32 -6.71
N GLU A 123 26.46 -11.14 -7.38
CA GLU A 123 25.85 -10.83 -8.67
C GLU A 123 24.38 -10.45 -8.49
N PRO A 124 24.06 -9.15 -8.34
CA PRO A 124 22.68 -8.72 -8.20
C PRO A 124 21.90 -8.95 -9.50
N GLU A 125 20.64 -9.33 -9.35
CA GLU A 125 19.62 -9.25 -10.40
C GLU A 125 18.75 -8.03 -10.13
N ALA A 126 18.51 -7.20 -11.15
CA ALA A 126 17.63 -6.05 -11.04
C ALA A 126 16.40 -6.25 -11.94
N ILE A 127 15.22 -5.98 -11.37
CA ILE A 127 13.92 -6.21 -11.99
C ILE A 127 13.13 -4.91 -11.90
N LYS A 128 12.85 -4.31 -13.05
CA LYS A 128 12.08 -3.08 -13.17
C LYS A 128 10.59 -3.41 -13.16
N GLY A 129 9.89 -2.84 -12.18
CA GLY A 129 8.44 -2.82 -12.17
C GLY A 129 7.87 -1.52 -12.74
N ALA A 130 6.61 -1.35 -12.43
CA ALA A 130 5.78 -0.18 -12.66
C ALA A 130 6.30 1.12 -11.98
N ILE A 131 6.35 1.05 -10.65
CA ILE A 131 6.65 2.16 -9.73
C ILE A 131 7.79 1.83 -8.77
N SER A 132 8.47 0.71 -9.01
CA SER A 132 9.51 0.23 -8.13
C SER A 132 10.60 -0.52 -8.88
N LEU A 133 11.79 -0.51 -8.29
CA LEU A 133 12.94 -1.28 -8.72
C LEU A 133 13.24 -2.37 -7.68
N ARG A 134 13.27 -3.63 -8.10
CA ARG A 134 13.60 -4.76 -7.22
C ARG A 134 15.01 -5.25 -7.48
N PHE A 135 15.80 -5.40 -6.43
CA PHE A 135 17.08 -6.09 -6.45
C PHE A 135 16.98 -7.44 -5.73
N VAL A 136 17.38 -8.52 -6.41
CA VAL A 136 17.63 -9.81 -5.78
C VAL A 136 19.13 -9.93 -5.57
N VAL A 137 19.55 -10.05 -4.31
CA VAL A 137 20.95 -9.93 -3.90
C VAL A 137 21.36 -11.06 -2.97
N ASP A 138 22.65 -11.35 -2.91
CA ASP A 138 23.18 -12.36 -1.99
C ASP A 138 23.07 -11.87 -0.52
N ALA A 139 23.03 -12.83 0.42
CA ALA A 139 22.83 -12.55 1.84
C ALA A 139 23.83 -11.53 2.42
N ALA A 140 25.09 -11.55 1.97
CA ALA A 140 26.11 -10.61 2.43
C ALA A 140 25.81 -9.15 1.99
N ASP A 141 25.32 -8.95 0.77
CA ASP A 141 24.94 -7.63 0.27
C ASP A 141 23.62 -7.17 0.91
N PHE A 142 22.69 -8.09 1.15
CA PHE A 142 21.46 -7.81 1.89
C PHE A 142 21.76 -7.31 3.31
N GLN A 143 22.59 -8.05 4.07
CA GLN A 143 22.99 -7.67 5.42
C GLN A 143 23.68 -6.30 5.46
N LYS A 144 24.55 -6.02 4.48
CA LYS A 144 25.23 -4.74 4.38
C LYS A 144 24.27 -3.58 4.12
N ILE A 145 23.26 -3.79 3.28
CA ILE A 145 22.18 -2.80 3.06
C ILE A 145 21.42 -2.57 4.36
N CYS A 146 20.98 -3.62 5.05
CA CYS A 146 20.26 -3.50 6.31
C CYS A 146 21.07 -2.73 7.36
N GLN A 147 22.34 -3.08 7.53
CA GLN A 147 23.25 -2.40 8.48
C GLN A 147 23.39 -0.90 8.18
N ASN A 148 23.58 -0.54 6.92
CA ASN A 148 23.71 0.87 6.53
C ASN A 148 22.42 1.68 6.74
N LEU A 149 21.27 1.02 6.70
CA LEU A 149 19.96 1.63 6.93
C LEU A 149 19.48 1.52 8.38
N GLY A 150 20.28 0.92 9.28
CA GLY A 150 19.88 0.65 10.66
C GLY A 150 18.68 -0.29 10.77
N LYS A 151 18.46 -1.15 9.78
CA LYS A 151 17.36 -2.13 9.73
C LYS A 151 17.83 -3.49 10.25
N GLY A 152 16.89 -4.26 10.81
CA GLY A 152 17.13 -5.65 11.21
C GLY A 152 17.56 -6.52 10.01
N THR A 153 18.38 -7.54 10.26
CA THR A 153 18.87 -8.48 9.24
C THR A 153 18.04 -9.76 9.12
N THR A 154 16.99 -9.87 9.94
CA THR A 154 16.05 -10.99 10.04
C THR A 154 14.94 -10.93 8.99
N THR A 155 14.79 -9.79 8.30
CA THR A 155 13.84 -9.62 7.21
C THR A 155 14.31 -10.34 5.94
N ARG A 156 13.34 -10.83 5.15
CA ARG A 156 13.59 -11.59 3.91
C ARG A 156 13.62 -10.68 2.68
N ALA A 157 12.85 -9.60 2.76
CA ALA A 157 12.84 -8.49 1.82
C ALA A 157 12.87 -7.18 2.61
N LEU A 158 13.10 -6.08 1.91
CA LEU A 158 13.12 -4.74 2.48
C LEU A 158 12.66 -3.73 1.44
N TYR A 159 11.66 -2.93 1.79
CA TYR A 159 11.33 -1.68 1.13
C TYR A 159 12.26 -0.56 1.61
N ILE A 160 12.77 0.20 0.65
CA ILE A 160 13.65 1.34 0.89
C ILE A 160 13.09 2.54 0.12
N ARG A 161 12.77 3.59 0.87
CA ARG A 161 12.56 4.93 0.34
C ARG A 161 13.91 5.63 0.22
N LEU A 162 14.22 6.13 -0.97
CA LEU A 162 15.43 6.91 -1.23
C LEU A 162 15.03 8.33 -1.62
N ASP A 163 15.52 9.34 -0.90
CA ASP A 163 15.07 10.73 -1.11
C ASP A 163 15.34 11.28 -2.51
N ASN A 164 16.37 10.75 -3.18
CA ASN A 164 16.78 11.13 -4.53
C ASN A 164 15.93 10.49 -5.64
N PHE A 165 15.07 9.52 -5.30
CA PHE A 165 14.24 8.80 -6.27
C PHE A 165 12.76 8.89 -5.86
N LYS A 166 11.88 9.13 -6.84
CA LYS A 166 10.43 9.15 -6.61
C LYS A 166 9.76 7.78 -6.74
N PHE A 167 10.53 6.72 -6.92
CA PHE A 167 10.07 5.33 -6.97
C PHE A 167 10.57 4.52 -5.77
N GLY A 168 9.88 3.42 -5.46
CA GLY A 168 10.25 2.53 -4.37
C GLY A 168 11.38 1.57 -4.74
N VAL A 169 12.30 1.26 -3.83
CA VAL A 169 13.31 0.21 -4.03
C VAL A 169 13.01 -0.97 -3.13
N LEU A 170 12.92 -2.16 -3.71
CA LEU A 170 12.77 -3.41 -2.99
C LEU A 170 14.08 -4.17 -3.06
N VAL A 171 14.54 -4.70 -1.93
CA VAL A 171 15.71 -5.57 -1.86
C VAL A 171 15.29 -6.91 -1.32
N VAL A 172 15.74 -7.98 -1.95
CA VAL A 172 15.31 -9.34 -1.66
C VAL A 172 16.54 -10.22 -1.47
N ASN A 173 16.56 -10.99 -0.39
CA ASN A 173 17.64 -11.95 -0.14
C ASN A 173 17.43 -13.19 -1.02
N LYS A 174 18.38 -13.45 -1.92
CA LYS A 174 18.37 -14.59 -2.85
C LYS A 174 18.27 -15.95 -2.17
N GLN A 175 18.70 -16.07 -0.92
CA GLN A 175 18.66 -17.33 -0.15
C GLN A 175 17.29 -17.63 0.45
N THR A 176 16.32 -16.71 0.38
CA THR A 176 14.96 -16.95 0.88
C THR A 176 14.21 -17.95 -0.02
N PRO A 177 13.53 -18.97 0.55
CA PRO A 177 12.72 -19.90 -0.23
C PRO A 177 11.66 -19.20 -1.10
N THR A 178 11.49 -19.61 -2.35
CA THR A 178 10.60 -18.96 -3.33
C THR A 178 9.16 -18.75 -2.82
N ALA A 179 8.61 -19.72 -2.09
CA ALA A 179 7.25 -19.59 -1.57
C ALA A 179 7.11 -18.48 -0.50
N GLU A 180 8.16 -18.26 0.31
CA GLU A 180 8.18 -17.21 1.35
C GLU A 180 8.58 -15.83 0.80
N ILE A 181 9.25 -15.82 -0.36
CA ILE A 181 9.77 -14.61 -0.98
C ILE A 181 8.68 -13.82 -1.71
N GLU A 182 7.70 -14.49 -2.33
CA GLU A 182 6.59 -13.83 -3.03
C GLU A 182 5.72 -13.02 -2.06
N ASP A 183 5.42 -13.61 -0.91
CA ASP A 183 4.70 -12.97 0.19
C ASP A 183 5.45 -11.72 0.64
N SER A 184 6.75 -11.86 0.91
CA SER A 184 7.61 -10.74 1.33
C SER A 184 7.69 -9.65 0.26
N ILE A 185 7.80 -10.02 -1.02
CA ILE A 185 7.83 -9.07 -2.15
C ILE A 185 6.52 -8.29 -2.25
N ASN A 186 5.37 -8.96 -2.12
CA ASN A 186 4.07 -8.31 -2.22
C ASN A 186 3.83 -7.33 -1.06
N HIS A 187 4.29 -7.71 0.15
CA HIS A 187 4.31 -6.83 1.31
C HIS A 187 5.16 -5.56 1.05
N GLU A 188 6.42 -5.71 0.63
CA GLU A 188 7.28 -4.55 0.35
C GLU A 188 6.79 -3.71 -0.84
N PHE A 189 6.10 -4.35 -1.80
CA PHE A 189 5.48 -3.67 -2.91
C PHE A 189 4.30 -2.80 -2.46
N GLU A 190 3.52 -3.27 -1.48
CA GLU A 190 2.44 -2.47 -0.89
C GLU A 190 3.00 -1.21 -0.18
N HIS A 191 4.16 -1.30 0.47
CA HIS A 191 4.88 -0.13 1.00
C HIS A 191 5.29 0.85 -0.11
N ALA A 192 5.84 0.34 -1.21
CA ALA A 192 6.19 1.18 -2.37
C ALA A 192 4.96 1.86 -2.98
N LYS A 193 3.84 1.14 -3.09
CA LYS A 193 2.56 1.68 -3.55
C LYS A 193 2.06 2.78 -2.60
N ASN A 194 2.12 2.55 -1.29
CA ASN A 194 1.70 3.52 -0.28
C ASN A 194 2.61 4.76 -0.28
N PHE A 195 3.90 4.63 -0.59
CA PHE A 195 4.78 5.78 -0.78
C PHE A 195 4.40 6.61 -2.01
N VAL A 196 4.21 5.97 -3.17
CA VAL A 196 3.95 6.69 -4.43
C VAL A 196 2.52 7.28 -4.45
N ILE A 197 1.53 6.56 -3.92
CA ILE A 197 0.10 6.91 -3.97
C ILE A 197 -0.39 7.57 -2.66
N GLY A 198 0.17 7.20 -1.51
CA GLY A 198 -0.25 7.73 -0.20
C GLY A 198 0.35 9.10 0.11
N ASP A 199 1.60 9.36 -0.32
CA ASP A 199 2.27 10.64 -0.09
C ASP A 199 1.62 11.80 -0.87
N SER A 200 0.90 11.52 -1.97
CA SER A 200 0.04 12.48 -2.69
C SER A 200 -1.16 12.92 -1.86
N ARG A 201 -1.73 12.03 -1.04
CA ARG A 201 -2.83 12.42 -0.14
C ARG A 201 -2.36 13.50 0.82
N VAL A 202 -1.19 13.34 1.43
CA VAL A 202 -0.67 14.28 2.44
C VAL A 202 -0.12 15.59 1.83
N HIS A 203 0.51 15.55 0.65
CA HIS A 203 1.21 16.71 0.09
C HIS A 203 0.37 17.64 -0.81
N VAL A 204 -0.66 17.12 -1.50
CA VAL A 204 -1.65 17.98 -2.18
C VAL A 204 -2.34 18.86 -1.14
N LEU A 205 -2.61 18.29 0.03
CA LEU A 205 -3.26 18.93 1.15
C LEU A 205 -2.43 20.01 1.88
N SER A 206 -1.10 19.98 1.76
CA SER A 206 -0.22 21.01 2.35
C SER A 206 0.16 22.14 1.38
N SER A 207 0.25 21.84 0.08
CA SER A 207 0.58 22.82 -0.96
C SER A 207 -0.64 23.60 -1.50
N GLU A 208 -1.85 23.03 -1.39
CA GLU A 208 -3.10 23.67 -1.83
C GLU A 208 -3.91 24.39 -0.73
N LYS A 209 -3.31 24.76 0.42
CA LYS A 209 -3.91 25.75 1.33
C LYS A 209 -4.34 27.05 0.64
N SER A 210 -3.84 27.31 -0.57
CA SER A 210 -4.03 28.55 -1.30
C SER A 210 -5.06 28.51 -2.45
N LYS A 211 -5.61 27.34 -2.88
CA LYS A 211 -6.39 27.32 -4.14
C LYS A 211 -7.71 26.55 -4.21
N THR A 212 -8.05 25.64 -3.29
CA THR A 212 -9.35 24.92 -3.36
C THR A 212 -9.99 24.78 -1.96
N SER A 213 -10.89 25.72 -1.67
CA SER A 213 -11.81 25.74 -0.52
C SER A 213 -12.91 24.66 -0.69
N SER A 214 -12.55 23.39 -0.62
CA SER A 214 -13.54 22.32 -0.44
C SER A 214 -13.52 21.89 1.03
N ALA A 215 -14.64 22.08 1.73
CA ALA A 215 -14.81 21.63 3.11
C ALA A 215 -14.63 20.10 3.28
N ILE A 216 -14.52 19.35 2.18
CA ILE A 216 -14.24 17.92 2.10
C ILE A 216 -12.73 17.68 2.25
N THR A 217 -11.91 18.49 1.56
CA THR A 217 -10.44 18.50 1.62
C THR A 217 -9.95 18.75 3.05
N ASP A 218 -10.49 19.77 3.73
CA ASP A 218 -10.18 20.10 5.13
C ASP A 218 -10.59 19.00 6.13
N ARG A 219 -11.67 18.27 5.83
CA ARG A 219 -12.17 17.17 6.66
C ARG A 219 -11.31 15.92 6.56
N MET A 220 -10.73 15.65 5.40
CA MET A 220 -9.76 14.56 5.21
C MET A 220 -8.39 14.94 5.80
N LEU A 221 -7.94 16.18 5.60
CA LEU A 221 -6.76 16.81 6.24
C LEU A 221 -6.74 16.62 7.75
N LYS A 222 -7.83 16.98 8.43
CA LYS A 222 -7.93 16.82 9.88
C LYS A 222 -7.84 15.36 10.31
N ARG A 223 -8.22 14.39 9.47
CA ARG A 223 -8.24 12.97 9.85
C ARG A 223 -6.86 12.34 9.70
N GLU A 224 -6.17 12.53 8.58
CA GLU A 224 -4.84 11.93 8.39
C GLU A 224 -3.75 12.62 9.25
N LEU A 225 -3.82 13.94 9.45
CA LEU A 225 -2.88 14.68 10.31
C LEU A 225 -3.12 14.47 11.82
N GLN A 226 -4.08 13.64 12.21
CA GLN A 226 -4.40 13.34 13.60
C GLN A 226 -3.70 12.08 14.14
N ASP A 227 -3.16 11.21 13.27
CA ASP A 227 -2.40 10.05 13.74
C ASP A 227 -0.97 10.48 14.08
N PRO A 228 -0.47 10.19 15.30
CA PRO A 228 0.96 10.24 15.60
C PRO A 228 1.75 9.42 14.56
N SER A 229 2.97 9.84 14.22
CA SER A 229 3.82 9.19 13.20
C SER A 229 3.92 7.68 13.42
N GLU A 230 4.01 7.26 14.67
CA GLU A 230 4.12 5.87 15.09
C GLU A 230 2.85 5.06 14.80
N MET A 231 1.67 5.70 14.87
CA MET A 231 0.38 5.07 14.52
C MET A 231 0.21 4.95 13.01
N LEU A 232 0.75 5.90 12.25
CA LEU A 232 0.77 5.85 10.79
C LEU A 232 1.69 4.72 10.29
N GLU A 233 2.86 4.55 10.89
CA GLU A 233 3.78 3.45 10.58
C GLU A 233 3.14 2.08 10.89
N GLY A 234 2.58 1.93 12.09
CA GLY A 234 1.84 0.70 12.46
C GLY A 234 0.64 0.41 11.55
N LYS A 235 -0.07 1.45 11.11
CA LYS A 235 -1.15 1.33 10.11
C LYS A 235 -0.63 0.79 8.78
N ASN A 236 0.41 1.42 8.23
CA ASN A 236 0.96 1.06 6.93
C ASN A 236 1.48 -0.39 6.94
N GLU A 237 2.16 -0.76 8.02
CA GLU A 237 2.68 -2.10 8.23
C GLU A 237 1.58 -3.17 8.36
N LEU A 238 0.49 -2.84 9.06
CA LEU A 238 -0.66 -3.72 9.18
C LEU A 238 -1.38 -3.92 7.83
N LEU A 239 -1.56 -2.84 7.06
CA LEU A 239 -2.15 -2.92 5.70
C LEU A 239 -1.26 -3.71 4.74
N ALA A 240 0.06 -3.47 4.77
CA ALA A 240 1.04 -4.25 3.99
C ALA A 240 1.03 -5.72 4.40
N SER A 241 0.89 -6.03 5.69
CA SER A 241 0.79 -7.40 6.16
C SER A 241 -0.50 -8.11 5.72
N PHE A 242 -1.61 -7.39 5.54
CA PHE A 242 -2.84 -8.03 5.02
C PHE A 242 -2.71 -8.48 3.56
N THR A 243 -1.73 -8.02 2.79
CA THR A 243 -1.52 -8.55 1.43
C THR A 243 -1.03 -10.00 1.43
N PHE A 244 -0.45 -10.49 2.54
CA PHE A 244 -0.15 -11.92 2.69
C PHE A 244 -1.41 -12.79 2.54
N LEU A 245 -2.57 -12.24 2.93
CA LEU A 245 -3.85 -12.94 2.81
C LEU A 245 -4.28 -13.07 1.35
N LEU A 246 -3.94 -12.11 0.48
CA LEU A 246 -4.24 -12.23 -0.95
C LEU A 246 -3.55 -13.46 -1.53
N ASN A 247 -2.24 -13.61 -1.28
CA ASN A 247 -1.47 -14.76 -1.74
C ASN A 247 -1.98 -16.07 -1.13
N LEU A 248 -2.33 -16.06 0.16
CA LEU A 248 -2.90 -17.24 0.83
C LEU A 248 -4.19 -17.71 0.16
N LEU A 249 -5.09 -16.77 -0.14
CA LEU A 249 -6.38 -17.04 -0.76
C LEU A 249 -6.23 -17.47 -2.22
N GLU A 250 -5.36 -16.81 -2.98
CA GLU A 250 -5.06 -17.19 -4.37
C GLU A 250 -4.45 -18.58 -4.49
N LYS A 251 -3.59 -18.98 -3.53
CA LYS A 251 -3.00 -20.33 -3.47
C LYS A 251 -4.02 -21.40 -3.03
N ASN A 252 -5.14 -21.01 -2.44
CA ASN A 252 -6.15 -21.93 -1.89
C ASN A 252 -7.58 -21.59 -2.38
N PRO A 253 -7.84 -21.61 -3.69
CA PRO A 253 -9.12 -21.15 -4.26
C PRO A 253 -10.33 -22.02 -3.89
N ASN A 254 -10.08 -23.25 -3.43
CA ASN A 254 -11.12 -24.24 -3.12
C ASN A 254 -11.46 -24.34 -1.62
N TRP A 255 -10.90 -23.48 -0.76
CA TRP A 255 -11.23 -23.52 0.67
C TRP A 255 -12.71 -23.21 0.91
N PRO A 256 -13.41 -24.02 1.74
CA PRO A 256 -14.72 -23.64 2.26
C PRO A 256 -14.64 -22.28 2.94
N LYS A 257 -15.68 -21.45 2.78
CA LYS A 257 -15.65 -20.05 3.25
C LYS A 257 -15.42 -19.96 4.75
N GLU A 258 -16.00 -20.87 5.51
CA GLU A 258 -15.90 -20.92 6.97
C GLU A 258 -14.47 -21.28 7.42
N GLU A 259 -13.86 -22.31 6.81
CA GLU A 259 -12.48 -22.71 7.11
C GLU A 259 -11.48 -21.62 6.73
N MET A 260 -11.70 -20.98 5.59
CA MET A 260 -10.89 -19.85 5.12
C MET A 260 -10.96 -18.68 6.11
N LEU A 261 -12.14 -18.31 6.61
CA LEU A 261 -12.27 -17.22 7.59
C LEU A 261 -11.55 -17.54 8.91
N ASP A 262 -11.58 -18.79 9.37
CA ASP A 262 -10.82 -19.21 10.55
C ASP A 262 -9.31 -19.15 10.32
N GLN A 263 -8.82 -19.61 9.17
CA GLN A 263 -7.39 -19.50 8.82
C GLN A 263 -6.95 -18.04 8.71
N VAL A 264 -7.73 -17.20 8.02
CA VAL A 264 -7.46 -15.76 7.87
C VAL A 264 -7.45 -15.07 9.23
N LYS A 265 -8.38 -15.42 10.13
CA LYS A 265 -8.40 -14.91 11.51
C LYS A 265 -7.11 -15.23 12.25
N GLN A 266 -6.63 -16.48 12.17
CA GLN A 266 -5.37 -16.86 12.81
C GLN A 266 -4.18 -16.08 12.25
N VAL A 267 -4.11 -15.89 10.93
CA VAL A 267 -3.05 -15.10 10.29
C VAL A 267 -3.11 -13.64 10.72
N CYS A 268 -4.30 -13.01 10.75
CA CYS A 268 -4.48 -11.63 11.22
C CYS A 268 -4.05 -11.45 12.68
N LEU A 269 -4.39 -12.39 13.56
CA LEU A 269 -3.98 -12.37 14.97
C LEU A 269 -2.46 -12.53 15.11
N ARG A 270 -1.85 -13.39 14.30
CA ARG A 270 -0.38 -13.57 14.26
C ARG A 270 0.32 -12.31 13.77
N ILE A 271 -0.19 -11.66 12.73
CA ILE A 271 0.30 -10.36 12.24
C ILE A 271 0.24 -9.34 13.39
N ALA A 272 -0.93 -9.17 14.00
CA ALA A 272 -1.13 -8.21 15.09
C ALA A 272 -0.19 -8.47 16.28
N TYR A 273 0.02 -9.74 16.64
CA TYR A 273 0.97 -10.14 17.66
C TYR A 273 2.40 -9.75 17.28
N ASN A 274 2.87 -10.15 16.10
CA ASN A 274 4.24 -9.85 15.65
C ASN A 274 4.54 -8.34 15.61
N LEU A 275 3.60 -7.54 15.11
CA LEU A 275 3.72 -6.07 15.08
C LEU A 275 3.71 -5.42 16.47
N SER A 276 3.17 -6.13 17.46
CA SER A 276 3.05 -5.64 18.84
C SER A 276 4.21 -6.07 19.73
N THR A 277 4.94 -7.13 19.36
CA THR A 277 5.92 -7.78 20.24
C THR A 277 7.31 -7.93 19.65
N SER A 278 7.48 -7.80 18.33
CA SER A 278 8.81 -7.90 17.70
C SER A 278 9.57 -6.59 17.84
N GLU A 279 10.85 -6.67 18.20
CA GLU A 279 11.77 -5.53 18.25
C GLU A 279 11.93 -4.85 16.88
N GLU A 280 11.67 -5.58 15.79
CA GLU A 280 11.70 -5.07 14.41
C GLU A 280 10.62 -4.00 14.14
N TYR A 281 9.54 -4.00 14.92
CA TYR A 281 8.38 -3.11 14.77
C TYR A 281 8.21 -2.18 15.98
N ASP A 282 9.29 -1.88 16.72
CA ASP A 282 9.28 -0.89 17.81
C ASP A 282 9.21 0.56 17.27
N PHE A 283 8.07 0.91 16.65
CA PHE A 283 7.81 2.26 16.12
C PHE A 283 7.68 3.31 17.22
N LEU A 284 7.34 2.89 18.45
CA LEU A 284 7.22 3.78 19.60
C LEU A 284 8.59 4.18 20.19
N GLY A 285 9.63 3.40 19.87
CA GLY A 285 10.98 3.58 20.36
C GLY A 285 11.18 3.14 21.82
N LYS A 286 12.45 2.90 22.15
CA LYS A 286 12.88 2.32 23.44
C LYS A 286 12.40 3.04 24.70
N ASN A 287 12.08 4.34 24.60
CA ASN A 287 11.69 5.18 25.73
C ASN A 287 10.17 5.39 25.84
N ALA A 288 9.35 4.68 25.05
CA ALA A 288 7.90 4.82 25.13
C ALA A 288 7.35 4.39 26.49
N SER A 289 6.42 5.17 27.03
CA SER A 289 5.73 4.82 28.28
C SER A 289 4.92 3.53 28.14
N GLU A 290 4.77 2.79 29.24
CA GLU A 290 3.93 1.57 29.28
C GLU A 290 2.47 1.83 28.84
N VAL A 291 1.94 3.03 29.12
CA VAL A 291 0.60 3.43 28.68
C VAL A 291 0.55 3.57 27.16
N ALA A 292 1.57 4.19 26.56
CA ALA A 292 1.67 4.33 25.11
C ALA A 292 1.80 2.96 24.42
N LYS A 293 2.65 2.07 24.95
CA LYS A 293 2.80 0.69 24.45
C LYS A 293 1.50 -0.08 24.50
N LYS A 294 0.82 -0.11 25.65
CA LYS A 294 -0.50 -0.76 25.79
C LYS A 294 -1.55 -0.21 24.82
N ARG A 295 -1.56 1.11 24.61
CA ARG A 295 -2.49 1.77 23.67
C ARG A 295 -2.18 1.39 22.22
N TYR A 296 -0.90 1.32 21.84
CA TYR A 296 -0.47 0.90 20.51
C TYR A 296 -0.88 -0.54 20.22
N ILE A 297 -0.52 -1.47 21.11
CA ILE A 297 -0.90 -2.89 20.99
C ILE A 297 -2.42 -3.04 20.84
N ALA A 298 -3.18 -2.40 21.73
CA ALA A 298 -4.64 -2.45 21.65
C ALA A 298 -5.19 -1.88 20.33
N THR A 299 -4.55 -0.86 19.76
CA THR A 299 -4.93 -0.28 18.47
C THR A 299 -4.65 -1.24 17.31
N ILE A 300 -3.49 -1.90 17.28
CA ILE A 300 -3.13 -2.89 16.25
C ILE A 300 -4.10 -4.08 16.26
N PHE A 301 -4.39 -4.66 17.42
CA PHE A 301 -5.35 -5.76 17.53
C PHE A 301 -6.77 -5.36 17.11
N LYS A 302 -7.22 -4.16 17.51
CA LYS A 302 -8.51 -3.61 17.05
C LYS A 302 -8.52 -3.37 15.54
N GLY A 303 -7.38 -2.97 14.97
CA GLY A 303 -7.21 -2.81 13.53
C GLY A 303 -7.34 -4.13 12.77
N ALA A 304 -6.70 -5.19 13.26
CA ALA A 304 -6.85 -6.54 12.71
C ALA A 304 -8.29 -7.06 12.79
N GLN A 305 -8.99 -6.83 13.90
CA GLN A 305 -10.40 -7.19 14.01
C GLN A 305 -11.27 -6.40 13.02
N ALA A 306 -11.06 -5.10 12.88
CA ALA A 306 -11.80 -4.27 11.93
C ALA A 306 -11.63 -4.76 10.47
N PHE A 307 -10.44 -5.22 10.12
CA PHE A 307 -10.19 -5.87 8.83
C PHE A 307 -10.99 -7.18 8.67
N LEU A 308 -10.97 -8.06 9.68
CA LEU A 308 -11.72 -9.31 9.64
C LEU A 308 -13.23 -9.09 9.50
N ASP A 309 -13.77 -8.10 10.20
CA ASP A 309 -15.18 -7.74 10.13
C ASP A 309 -15.58 -7.26 8.72
N LEU A 310 -14.75 -6.43 8.08
CA LEU A 310 -14.98 -6.01 6.68
C LEU A 310 -14.81 -7.16 5.69
N LEU A 311 -13.81 -8.01 5.88
CA LEU A 311 -13.59 -9.17 5.01
C LEU A 311 -14.81 -10.10 5.08
N GLY A 312 -15.27 -10.43 6.28
CA GLY A 312 -16.47 -11.23 6.51
C GLY A 312 -17.70 -10.60 5.85
N LEU A 313 -17.85 -9.28 5.89
CA LEU A 313 -18.92 -8.59 5.18
C LEU A 313 -18.82 -8.77 3.65
N TYR A 314 -17.66 -8.53 3.05
CA TYR A 314 -17.54 -8.49 1.59
C TYR A 314 -17.42 -9.85 0.91
N ILE A 315 -17.02 -10.90 1.64
CA ILE A 315 -16.83 -12.25 1.08
C ILE A 315 -18.15 -12.97 0.73
N HIS A 316 -19.27 -12.46 1.24
CA HIS A 316 -20.59 -12.97 0.90
C HIS A 316 -21.06 -12.57 -0.50
N GLY A 317 -20.46 -11.51 -1.09
CA GLY A 317 -20.84 -11.01 -2.42
C GLY A 317 -19.69 -10.96 -3.44
N ASN A 318 -18.47 -11.29 -3.06
CA ASN A 318 -17.28 -11.19 -3.91
C ASN A 318 -16.40 -12.42 -3.77
N ASP A 319 -15.50 -12.60 -4.74
CA ASP A 319 -14.35 -13.51 -4.61
C ASP A 319 -13.47 -13.10 -3.40
N PRO A 320 -12.87 -14.05 -2.65
CA PRO A 320 -12.04 -13.75 -1.47
C PRO A 320 -10.90 -12.75 -1.72
N SER A 321 -10.25 -12.80 -2.88
CA SER A 321 -9.17 -11.87 -3.23
C SER A 321 -9.72 -10.43 -3.38
N ILE A 322 -10.87 -10.30 -4.02
CA ILE A 322 -11.59 -9.03 -4.21
C ILE A 322 -12.03 -8.47 -2.87
N ALA A 323 -12.67 -9.30 -2.04
CA ALA A 323 -13.13 -8.92 -0.71
C ALA A 323 -11.98 -8.42 0.18
N THR A 324 -10.83 -9.10 0.12
CA THR A 324 -9.60 -8.72 0.83
C THR A 324 -9.09 -7.36 0.36
N ARG A 325 -8.96 -7.16 -0.95
CA ARG A 325 -8.43 -5.89 -1.49
C ARG A 325 -9.35 -4.71 -1.24
N ILE A 326 -10.67 -4.89 -1.35
CA ILE A 326 -11.64 -3.85 -0.98
C ILE A 326 -11.54 -3.52 0.51
N SER A 327 -11.41 -4.53 1.39
CA SER A 327 -11.26 -4.32 2.84
C SER A 327 -10.02 -3.48 3.16
N ILE A 328 -8.86 -3.80 2.56
CA ILE A 328 -7.63 -3.02 2.69
C ILE A 328 -7.86 -1.57 2.22
N ASN A 329 -8.42 -1.40 1.01
CA ASN A 329 -8.63 -0.09 0.41
C ASN A 329 -9.58 0.80 1.22
N VAL A 330 -10.61 0.22 1.86
CA VAL A 330 -11.54 0.94 2.77
C VAL A 330 -10.81 1.42 4.01
N LEU A 331 -10.08 0.53 4.70
CA LEU A 331 -9.38 0.86 5.94
C LEU A 331 -8.28 1.91 5.72
N GLU A 332 -7.60 1.86 4.57
CA GLU A 332 -6.59 2.84 4.20
C GLU A 332 -7.12 4.29 4.22
N GLN A 333 -8.42 4.51 3.98
CA GLN A 333 -9.03 5.85 3.98
C GLN A 333 -9.15 6.49 5.37
N PHE A 334 -8.94 5.72 6.44
CA PHE A 334 -9.18 6.17 7.81
C PHE A 334 -7.92 6.03 8.67
N PRO A 335 -7.74 6.90 9.68
CA PRO A 335 -6.77 6.67 10.75
C PRO A 335 -7.09 5.36 11.47
N ILE A 336 -6.07 4.61 11.88
CA ILE A 336 -6.25 3.26 12.46
C ILE A 336 -7.11 3.30 13.73
N THR A 337 -7.02 4.39 14.49
CA THR A 337 -7.83 4.63 15.70
C THR A 337 -9.34 4.71 15.42
N TYR A 338 -9.74 5.07 14.20
CA TYR A 338 -11.14 5.19 13.78
C TYR A 338 -11.67 3.96 13.03
N TRP A 339 -10.82 2.97 12.68
CA TRP A 339 -11.23 1.79 11.94
C TRP A 339 -12.43 1.07 12.57
N PRO A 340 -12.46 0.76 13.88
CA PRO A 340 -13.60 0.05 14.47
C PRO A 340 -14.91 0.83 14.35
N ALA A 341 -14.86 2.17 14.42
CA ALA A 341 -16.05 3.00 14.27
C ALA A 341 -16.52 3.05 12.81
N ALA A 342 -15.60 3.18 11.86
CA ALA A 342 -15.93 3.15 10.43
C ALA A 342 -16.57 1.82 10.04
N VAL A 343 -15.99 0.70 10.48
CA VAL A 343 -16.48 -0.65 10.19
C VAL A 343 -17.87 -0.89 10.76
N ARG A 344 -18.13 -0.56 12.03
CA ARG A 344 -19.47 -0.67 12.62
C ARG A 344 -20.53 0.07 11.82
N LEU A 345 -20.20 1.25 11.32
CA LEU A 345 -21.14 2.05 10.54
C LEU A 345 -21.36 1.47 9.13
N ILE A 346 -20.34 0.88 8.51
CA ILE A 346 -20.45 0.15 7.25
C ILE A 346 -21.32 -1.09 7.45
N MET A 347 -21.01 -1.95 8.42
CA MET A 347 -21.80 -3.15 8.73
C MET A 347 -23.27 -2.82 8.97
N LYS A 348 -23.56 -1.77 9.77
CA LYS A 348 -24.93 -1.30 10.02
C LYS A 348 -25.66 -0.91 8.73
N LYS A 349 -24.99 -0.26 7.77
CA LYS A 349 -25.58 0.09 6.46
C LYS A 349 -25.95 -1.16 5.66
N HIS A 350 -25.16 -2.23 5.76
CA HIS A 350 -25.42 -3.52 5.12
C HIS A 350 -26.37 -4.42 5.93
N GLY A 351 -26.95 -3.93 7.03
CA GLY A 351 -27.88 -4.69 7.87
C GLY A 351 -27.21 -5.77 8.74
N VAL A 352 -25.89 -5.69 8.91
CA VAL A 352 -25.11 -6.59 9.78
C VAL A 352 -24.85 -5.89 11.11
N SER A 353 -25.21 -6.53 12.22
CA SER A 353 -25.13 -5.99 13.58
C SER A 353 -23.86 -6.37 14.31
#